data_AF-A0A4V3B9N1-F1
#
_entry.id   AF-A0A4V3B9N1-F1
#
_cell.length_a   1.000
_cell.length_b   1.000
_cell.length_c   1.000
_cell.angle_alpha   90.00
_cell.angle_beta   90.00
_cell.angle_gamma   90.00
#
_symmetry.space_group_name_H-M   'P 1'
#
loop_
_entity.id
_entity.type
_entity.pdbx_description
1 polymer ?
#
loop_
_entity_poly.entity_id
_entity_poly.type
_entity_poly.pdbx_seq_one_letter_code
_entity_poly.pdbx_strand_id
1 'polypeptide(L)'
;MAEPETLRVHIPLTLRNRGGRPRILPPKEIEVAMDRGQDARLLRAIGRAWDWRRRLERGDVNTIADLAREEGISDRYVSRVIRLAWLAPSVLERLVLRREPTVLSIFDLCGVAELPWVEQPGRVFD
;
A
#
# COMPACT_ATOMS: atom_id res chain seq x y z
N MET A 1 -48.20 9.52 28.35
CA MET A 1 -46.86 10.11 28.11
C MET A 1 -46.22 9.31 26.99
N ALA A 2 -46.06 9.89 25.80
CA ALA A 2 -45.50 9.18 24.65
C ALA A 2 -44.00 8.91 24.90
N GLU A 3 -43.57 7.66 24.72
CA GLU A 3 -42.15 7.30 24.79
C GLU A 3 -41.38 8.07 23.71
N PRO A 4 -40.18 8.60 24.01
CA PRO A 4 -39.40 9.30 23.01
C PRO A 4 -39.03 8.33 21.88
N GLU A 5 -39.40 8.68 20.66
CA GLU A 5 -39.12 7.93 19.45
C GLU A 5 -37.60 7.83 19.27
N THR A 6 -37.01 6.71 19.73
CA THR A 6 -35.57 6.57 19.85
C THR A 6 -35.03 5.87 18.60
N LEU A 7 -34.31 6.62 17.75
CA LEU A 7 -33.56 6.05 16.64
C LEU A 7 -32.26 5.41 17.14
N ARG A 8 -32.16 4.08 17.06
CA ARG A 8 -30.92 3.35 17.36
C ARG A 8 -30.14 3.08 16.08
N VAL A 9 -29.03 3.79 15.91
CA VAL A 9 -28.10 3.58 14.78
C VAL A 9 -27.00 2.60 15.20
N HIS A 10 -26.91 1.45 14.54
CA HIS A 10 -25.80 0.51 14.71
C HIS A 10 -24.75 0.74 13.64
N ILE A 11 -23.61 1.30 14.02
CA ILE A 11 -22.46 1.48 13.12
C ILE A 11 -21.49 0.34 13.40
N PRO A 12 -21.38 -0.68 12.53
CA PRO A 12 -20.34 -1.69 12.68
C PRO A 12 -18.99 -0.98 12.52
N LEU A 13 -18.12 -1.07 13.51
CA LEU A 13 -16.77 -0.51 13.49
C LEU A 13 -15.78 -1.63 13.77
N THR A 14 -14.67 -1.65 13.03
CA THR A 14 -13.60 -2.63 13.23
C THR A 14 -12.32 -1.91 13.63
N LEU A 15 -11.65 -2.40 14.69
CA LEU A 15 -10.34 -1.90 15.05
C LEU A 15 -9.29 -2.57 14.17
N ARG A 16 -8.56 -1.79 13.38
CA ARG A 16 -7.47 -2.27 12.52
C ARG A 16 -6.24 -1.40 12.71
N ASN A 17 -5.05 -2.00 12.66
CA ASN A 17 -3.79 -1.29 12.81
C ASN A 17 -3.32 -0.75 11.46
N ARG A 18 -3.18 0.57 11.30
CA ARG A 18 -2.60 1.18 10.08
C ARG A 18 -1.27 1.83 10.42
N GLY A 19 -0.18 1.32 9.87
CA GLY A 19 1.18 1.79 10.18
C GLY A 19 1.55 1.62 11.66
N GLY A 20 1.18 0.50 12.28
CA GLY A 20 1.50 0.18 13.67
C GLY A 20 0.67 0.92 14.73
N ARG A 21 -0.30 1.75 14.34
CA ARG A 21 -1.23 2.42 15.27
C ARG A 21 -2.66 1.92 15.07
N PRO A 22 -3.39 1.59 16.15
CA PRO A 22 -4.79 1.21 16.06
C PRO A 22 -5.63 2.39 15.56
N ARG A 23 -6.47 2.14 14.57
CA ARG A 23 -7.46 3.08 14.06
C ARG A 23 -8.82 2.40 14.00
N ILE A 24 -9.86 3.16 14.33
CA ILE A 24 -11.25 2.76 14.10
C ILE A 24 -11.51 2.94 12.61
N LEU A 25 -11.70 1.83 11.90
CA LEU A 25 -12.02 1.83 10.48
C LEU A 25 -13.42 1.25 10.26
N PRO A 26 -14.11 1.68 9.19
CA PRO A 26 -15.28 0.95 8.70
C PRO A 26 -14.93 -0.52 8.41
N PRO A 27 -15.92 -1.43 8.47
CA PRO A 27 -15.78 -2.79 7.99
C PRO A 27 -15.23 -2.81 6.56
N LYS A 28 -14.47 -3.85 6.20
CA LYS A 28 -13.77 -3.94 4.91
C LYS A 28 -14.74 -3.80 3.73
N GLU A 29 -15.95 -4.31 3.88
CA GLU A 29 -17.04 -4.27 2.89
C GLU A 29 -17.55 -2.84 2.66
N ILE A 30 -17.57 -2.01 3.72
CA ILE A 30 -18.03 -0.61 3.69
C ILE A 30 -16.88 0.33 3.28
N GLU A 31 -15.63 -0.01 3.63
CA GLU A 31 -14.45 0.77 3.25
C GLU A 31 -14.27 0.86 1.72
N VAL A 32 -14.60 -0.21 0.99
CA VAL A 32 -14.62 -0.24 -0.49
C VAL A 32 -15.70 0.68 -1.07
N ALA A 33 -16.82 0.85 -0.35
CA ALA A 33 -17.93 1.72 -0.77
C ALA A 33 -17.70 3.20 -0.43
N MET A 34 -16.78 3.51 0.49
CA MET A 34 -16.35 4.89 0.73
C MET A 34 -15.35 5.27 -0.37
N ASP A 35 -15.58 6.38 -1.05
CA ASP A 35 -14.73 6.94 -2.14
C ASP A 35 -13.34 7.44 -1.66
N ARG A 36 -12.77 6.76 -0.66
CA ARG A 36 -11.39 6.94 -0.24
C ARG A 36 -10.53 6.13 -1.20
N GLY A 37 -10.28 6.69 -2.38
CA GLY A 37 -9.37 6.12 -3.36
C GLY A 37 -8.03 5.69 -2.76
N GLN A 38 -7.35 4.77 -3.42
CA GLN A 38 -6.08 4.21 -2.94
C GLN A 38 -5.09 5.32 -2.55
N ASP A 39 -4.34 5.09 -1.47
CA ASP A 39 -3.37 6.05 -0.95
C ASP A 39 -2.42 6.52 -2.08
N ALA A 40 -2.55 7.79 -2.47
CA ALA A 40 -1.78 8.35 -3.57
C ALA A 40 -0.27 8.27 -3.30
N ARG A 41 0.16 8.21 -2.03
CA ARG A 41 1.57 7.99 -1.65
C ARG A 41 2.02 6.57 -2.02
N LEU A 42 1.17 5.56 -1.82
CA LEU A 42 1.44 4.19 -2.20
C LEU A 42 1.54 4.07 -3.72
N LEU A 43 0.57 4.62 -4.46
CA LEU A 43 0.58 4.59 -5.92
C LEU A 43 1.83 5.27 -6.50
N ARG A 44 2.24 6.42 -5.95
CA ARG A 44 3.48 7.09 -6.33
C ARG A 44 4.73 6.26 -6.01
N ALA A 45 4.75 5.55 -4.88
CA ALA A 45 5.88 4.68 -4.53
C ALA A 45 6.01 3.50 -5.50
N ILE A 46 4.89 2.86 -5.86
CA ILE A 46 4.86 1.79 -6.87
C ILE A 46 5.32 2.34 -8.22
N GLY A 47 4.77 3.48 -8.66
CA GLY A 47 5.15 4.12 -9.92
C GLY A 47 6.66 4.41 -10.00
N ARG A 48 7.23 4.99 -8.93
CA ARG A 48 8.67 5.24 -8.84
C ARG A 48 9.51 3.95 -8.86
N ALA A 49 9.10 2.93 -8.13
CA ALA A 49 9.81 1.66 -8.12
C ALA A 49 9.93 1.04 -9.54
N TRP A 50 8.82 1.06 -10.29
CA TRP A 50 8.81 0.59 -11.68
C TRP A 50 9.62 1.47 -12.61
N ASP A 51 9.61 2.79 -12.40
CA ASP A 51 10.41 3.71 -13.20
C ASP A 51 11.91 3.51 -12.97
N TRP A 52 12.35 3.47 -11.72
CA TRP A 52 13.73 3.18 -11.36
C TRP A 52 14.21 1.82 -11.90
N ARG A 53 13.36 0.79 -11.83
CA ARG A 53 13.69 -0.52 -12.42
C ARG A 53 13.94 -0.40 -13.92
N ARG A 54 13.05 0.26 -14.66
CA ARG A 54 13.21 0.47 -16.12
C ARG A 54 14.46 1.27 -16.45
N ARG A 55 14.79 2.30 -15.66
CA ARG A 55 15.98 3.13 -15.86
C ARG A 55 17.27 2.33 -15.66
N LEU A 56 17.31 1.47 -14.64
CA LEU A 56 18.41 0.51 -14.44
C LEU A 56 18.49 -0.51 -15.60
N GLU A 57 17.35 -1.07 -16.01
CA GLU A 57 17.28 -2.05 -17.12
C GLU A 57 17.72 -1.45 -18.47
N ARG A 58 17.45 -0.15 -18.69
CA ARG A 58 17.87 0.60 -19.89
C ARG A 58 19.32 1.06 -19.85
N GLY A 59 19.95 1.06 -18.68
CA GLY A 59 21.28 1.64 -18.49
C GLY A 59 21.30 3.17 -18.42
N ASP A 60 20.15 3.82 -18.23
CA ASP A 60 20.07 5.28 -18.03
C ASP A 60 20.79 5.69 -16.73
N VAL A 61 20.82 4.77 -15.76
CA VAL A 61 21.51 4.87 -14.47
C VAL A 61 22.17 3.53 -14.18
N ASN A 62 23.38 3.55 -13.62
CA ASN A 62 24.18 2.34 -13.44
C ASN A 62 24.02 1.73 -12.04
N THR A 63 23.73 2.56 -11.03
CA THR A 63 23.68 2.12 -9.64
C THR A 63 22.52 2.73 -8.87
N ILE A 64 22.17 2.11 -7.73
CA ILE A 64 21.20 2.67 -6.78
C ILE A 64 21.70 4.00 -6.21
N ALA A 65 23.02 4.15 -6.02
CA ALA A 65 23.63 5.40 -5.58
C ALA A 65 23.43 6.54 -6.59
N ASP A 66 23.46 6.23 -7.89
CA ASP A 66 23.18 7.22 -8.94
C ASP A 66 21.71 7.65 -8.93
N LEU A 67 20.79 6.69 -8.85
CA LEU A 67 19.36 6.96 -8.67
C LEU A 67 19.10 7.84 -7.44
N ALA A 68 19.71 7.51 -6.32
CA ALA A 68 19.58 8.25 -5.06
C ALA A 68 20.07 9.70 -5.19
N ARG A 69 21.20 9.90 -5.87
CA ARG A 69 21.78 11.24 -6.11
C ARG A 69 20.88 12.09 -6.99
N GLU A 70 20.36 11.53 -8.07
CA GLU A 70 19.48 12.26 -9.00
C GLU A 70 18.12 12.59 -8.39
N GLU A 71 17.55 11.68 -7.61
CA GLU A 71 16.26 11.86 -6.95
C GLU A 71 16.36 12.69 -5.65
N GLY A 72 17.57 12.99 -5.17
CA GLY A 72 17.79 13.74 -3.93
C GLY A 72 17.32 13.00 -2.67
N ILE A 73 17.40 11.66 -2.68
CA ILE A 73 16.93 10.77 -1.60
C ILE A 73 18.04 9.80 -1.19
N SER A 74 17.92 9.18 -0.02
CA SER A 74 18.96 8.27 0.45
C SER A 74 18.98 6.95 -0.32
N ASP A 75 20.18 6.43 -0.55
CA ASP A 75 20.41 5.12 -1.18
C ASP A 75 19.65 3.99 -0.45
N ARG A 76 19.61 4.03 0.89
CA ARG A 76 18.83 3.11 1.71
C ARG A 76 17.33 3.17 1.40
N TYR A 77 16.79 4.36 1.12
CA TYR A 77 15.38 4.51 0.78
C TYR A 77 15.09 3.96 -0.62
N VAL A 78 15.91 4.29 -1.62
CA VAL A 78 15.79 3.77 -2.99
C VAL A 78 15.87 2.25 -2.98
N SER A 79 16.89 1.69 -2.34
CA SER A 79 17.11 0.23 -2.20
C SER A 79 15.89 -0.51 -1.65
N ARG A 80 15.17 0.10 -0.70
CA ARG A 80 13.95 -0.51 -0.13
C ARG A 80 12.75 -0.35 -1.03
N VAL A 81 12.52 0.85 -1.55
CA VAL A 81 11.31 1.17 -2.31
C VAL A 81 11.31 0.53 -3.69
N ILE A 82 12.47 0.41 -4.33
CA ILE A 82 12.57 -0.22 -5.66
C ILE A 82 12.03 -1.66 -5.66
N ARG A 83 12.11 -2.37 -4.53
CA ARG A 83 11.58 -3.74 -4.35
C ARG A 83 10.09 -3.86 -4.67
N LEU A 84 9.32 -2.77 -4.53
CA LEU A 84 7.89 -2.76 -4.88
C LEU A 84 7.64 -3.08 -6.37
N ALA A 85 8.65 -2.93 -7.23
CA ALA A 85 8.57 -3.34 -8.63
C ALA A 85 8.48 -4.86 -8.83
N TRP A 86 8.74 -5.66 -7.80
CA TRP A 86 8.68 -7.13 -7.80
C TRP A 86 7.57 -7.70 -6.92
N LEU A 87 6.61 -6.87 -6.50
CA LEU A 87 5.37 -7.38 -5.91
C LEU A 87 4.67 -8.36 -6.86
N ALA A 88 4.02 -9.37 -6.29
CA ALA A 88 3.25 -10.36 -7.03
C ALA A 88 2.21 -9.65 -7.92
N PRO A 89 2.01 -10.10 -9.18
CA PRO A 89 1.06 -9.47 -10.09
C PRO A 89 -0.36 -9.34 -9.51
N SER A 90 -0.81 -10.35 -8.76
CA SER A 90 -2.12 -10.35 -8.08
C SER A 90 -2.23 -9.29 -6.97
N VAL A 91 -1.13 -8.99 -6.27
CA VAL A 91 -1.07 -7.91 -5.28
C VAL A 91 -1.13 -6.56 -5.99
N LEU A 92 -0.34 -6.39 -7.06
CA LEU A 92 -0.33 -5.15 -7.83
C LEU A 92 -1.70 -4.84 -8.43
N GLU A 93 -2.37 -5.84 -9.02
CA GLU A 93 -3.72 -5.73 -9.56
C GLU A 93 -4.71 -5.24 -8.48
N ARG A 94 -4.69 -5.87 -7.31
CA ARG A 94 -5.58 -5.51 -6.20
C ARG A 94 -5.30 -4.10 -5.67
N LEU A 95 -4.03 -3.73 -5.50
CA LEU A 95 -3.65 -2.41 -5.00
C LEU A 95 -3.90 -1.28 -6.00
N VAL A 96 -3.66 -1.50 -7.29
CA VAL A 96 -3.67 -0.43 -8.32
C VAL A 96 -4.99 -0.37 -9.07
N LEU A 97 -5.47 -1.52 -9.56
CA LEU A 97 -6.67 -1.59 -10.41
C LEU A 97 -7.94 -1.68 -9.56
N ARG A 98 -7.97 -2.62 -8.60
CA ARG A 98 -9.13 -2.79 -7.71
C ARG A 98 -9.15 -1.78 -6.57
N ARG A 99 -8.06 -1.03 -6.38
CA ARG A 99 -7.87 -0.03 -5.32
C ARG A 99 -8.23 -0.57 -3.94
N GLU A 100 -7.94 -1.85 -3.69
CA GLU A 100 -8.22 -2.49 -2.42
C GLU A 100 -7.30 -1.87 -1.35
N PRO A 101 -7.88 -1.37 -0.24
CA PRO A 101 -7.09 -0.74 0.81
C PRO A 101 -6.23 -1.78 1.51
N THR A 102 -4.96 -1.43 1.74
CA THR A 102 -4.06 -2.18 2.63
C THR A 102 -3.78 -1.38 3.89
N VAL A 103 -3.64 -2.10 4.99
CA VAL A 103 -3.28 -1.54 6.30
C VAL A 103 -1.77 -1.42 6.49
N LEU A 104 -1.00 -2.10 5.64
CA LEU A 104 0.45 -2.09 5.66
C LEU A 104 1.01 -0.72 5.30
N SER A 105 2.12 -0.37 5.94
CA SER A 105 2.91 0.77 5.47
C SER A 105 3.65 0.40 4.18
N ILE A 106 4.11 1.42 3.44
CA ILE A 106 4.96 1.22 2.25
C ILE A 106 6.20 0.39 2.60
N PHE A 107 6.77 0.59 3.80
CA PHE A 107 7.95 -0.16 4.24
C PHE A 107 7.67 -1.61 4.59
N ASP A 108 6.47 -1.92 5.10
CA ASP A 108 6.03 -3.30 5.32
C ASP A 108 5.81 -3.99 3.97
N LEU A 109 5.20 -3.29 3.00
CA LEU A 109 5.06 -3.78 1.62
C LEU A 109 6.40 -4.05 0.94
N CYS A 110 7.42 -3.21 1.18
CA CYS A 110 8.78 -3.48 0.71
C CYS A 110 9.34 -4.80 1.27
N GLY A 111 8.99 -5.16 2.51
CA GLY A 111 9.36 -6.44 3.11
C GLY A 111 8.56 -7.59 2.51
N VAL A 112 7.26 -7.39 2.25
CA VAL A 112 6.43 -8.39 1.56
C VAL A 112 6.96 -8.70 0.17
N ALA A 113 7.50 -7.72 -0.55
CA ALA A 113 8.08 -7.92 -1.88
C ALA A 113 9.28 -8.90 -1.89
N GLU A 114 9.88 -9.20 -0.74
CA GLU A 114 10.94 -10.21 -0.60
C GLU A 114 10.41 -11.64 -0.43
N LEU A 115 9.11 -11.79 -0.12
CA LEU A 115 8.48 -13.10 0.08
C LEU A 115 8.13 -13.77 -1.26
N PRO A 116 8.01 -15.11 -1.31
CA PRO A 116 7.47 -15.81 -2.46
C PRO A 116 6.11 -15.23 -2.87
N TRP A 117 5.89 -15.07 -4.18
CA TRP A 117 4.66 -14.45 -4.71
C TRP A 117 3.37 -15.10 -4.20
N VAL A 118 3.39 -16.41 -3.93
CA VAL A 118 2.23 -17.14 -3.40
C VAL A 118 1.82 -16.68 -1.99
N GLU A 119 2.75 -16.19 -1.18
CA GLU A 119 2.50 -15.75 0.20
C GLU A 119 2.09 -14.27 0.29
N GLN A 120 2.44 -13.46 -0.72
CA GLN A 120 2.25 -12.02 -0.66
C GLN A 120 0.78 -11.59 -0.52
N PRO A 121 -0.20 -12.14 -1.27
CA PRO A 121 -1.59 -11.73 -1.15
C PRO A 121 -2.14 -11.88 0.26
N GLY A 122 -1.82 -12.99 0.94
CA GLY A 122 -2.27 -13.22 2.30
C GLY A 122 -1.66 -12.23 3.29
N ARG A 123 -0.37 -11.89 3.13
CA ARG A 123 0.28 -10.89 3.98
C ARG A 123 -0.22 -9.46 3.80
N VAL A 124 -0.72 -9.10 2.61
CA VAL A 124 -1.13 -7.72 2.29
C VAL A 124 -2.58 -7.42 2.67
N PHE A 125 -3.45 -8.43 2.56
CA PHE A 125 -4.90 -8.22 2.57
C PHE A 125 -5.67 -9.02 3.64
N ASP A 126 -5.03 -9.98 4.30
CA ASP A 126 -5.58 -10.75 5.41
C ASP A 126 -4.97 -10.26 6.74
#